data_AF-A0A8T7JV39-F1
#
_entry.id   AF-A0A8T7JV39-F1
#
_cell.length_a   1.000
_cell.length_b   1.000
_cell.length_c   1.000
_cell.angle_alpha   90.00
_cell.angle_beta   90.00
_cell.angle_gamma   90.00
#
_symmetry.space_group_name_H-M   'P 1'
#
loop_
_entity.id
_entity.type
_entity.pdbx_description
1 polymer ?
#
loop_
_entity_poly.entity_id
_entity_poly.type
_entity_poly.pdbx_seq_one_letter_code
_entity_poly.pdbx_strand_id
1 'polypeptide(L)'
;METNANNPTGKTIGLIVGIVVLLCCLCLLAAGIGGYAYYNIMPANSFEDPLSPPAPPSEETPPEIERPDADTITKETIEILQTTIVPINDPRELACRLNGKCNVPKVMAESAAPRSLGEKQNFWVHDLDTNENNEVTATLRYITPHVYFWAQDGLDIDEDEMKALVETFENEIYPTNREFFGSEWSPGIDGDEHIYIL
;
A
#
# COMPACT_ATOMS: atom_id res chain seq x y z
N MET A 1 -94.14 35.26 -33.63
CA MET A 1 -94.22 36.72 -33.55
C MET A 1 -93.01 37.20 -32.79
N GLU A 2 -92.16 37.94 -33.48
CA GLU A 2 -91.03 38.67 -32.94
C GLU A 2 -91.47 39.66 -31.86
N THR A 3 -90.62 39.89 -30.86
CA THR A 3 -90.12 41.21 -30.40
C THR A 3 -89.23 40.96 -29.18
N ASN A 4 -87.91 41.01 -29.29
CA ASN A 4 -87.05 42.19 -29.21
C ASN A 4 -87.03 42.91 -27.85
N ALA A 5 -85.81 42.97 -27.30
CA ALA A 5 -85.24 44.00 -26.43
C ALA A 5 -85.75 44.13 -24.98
N ASN A 6 -84.88 43.80 -24.03
CA ASN A 6 -83.99 44.84 -23.50
C ASN A 6 -82.77 44.25 -22.78
N ASN A 7 -81.63 44.85 -23.09
CA ASN A 7 -80.26 44.40 -22.81
C ASN A 7 -79.72 45.10 -21.54
N PRO A 8 -79.72 44.47 -20.35
CA PRO A 8 -78.84 44.90 -19.27
C PRO A 8 -77.44 44.27 -19.41
N THR A 9 -77.32 43.22 -20.22
CA THR A 9 -76.15 42.33 -20.28
C THR A 9 -74.94 42.99 -20.94
N GLY A 10 -75.12 43.81 -21.99
CA GLY A 10 -74.02 44.48 -22.66
C GLY A 10 -73.29 45.52 -21.79
N LYS A 11 -74.03 46.22 -20.91
CA LYS A 11 -73.47 47.24 -20.01
C LYS A 11 -72.76 46.60 -18.81
N THR A 12 -73.30 45.51 -18.27
CA THR A 12 -72.65 44.74 -17.20
C THR A 12 -71.45 43.93 -17.72
N ILE A 13 -71.52 43.35 -18.92
CA ILE A 13 -70.37 42.69 -19.57
C ILE A 13 -69.27 43.71 -19.87
N GLY A 14 -69.60 44.89 -20.39
CA GLY A 14 -68.62 45.96 -20.61
C GLY A 14 -67.94 46.43 -19.32
N LEU A 15 -68.69 46.50 -18.20
CA LEU A 15 -68.15 46.84 -16.89
C LEU A 15 -67.25 45.72 -16.32
N ILE A 16 -67.64 44.46 -16.46
CA ILE A 16 -66.84 43.30 -16.02
C ILE A 16 -65.55 43.20 -16.84
N VAL A 17 -65.62 43.36 -18.16
CA VAL A 17 -64.44 43.37 -19.04
C VAL A 17 -63.52 44.54 -18.68
N GLY A 18 -64.07 45.73 -18.41
CA GLY A 18 -63.29 46.88 -17.96
C GLY A 18 -62.57 46.63 -16.63
N ILE A 19 -63.25 46.00 -15.65
CA ILE A 19 -62.64 45.63 -14.36
C ILE A 19 -61.55 44.57 -14.57
N VAL A 20 -61.80 43.54 -15.38
CA VAL A 20 -60.81 42.48 -15.66
C VAL A 20 -59.57 43.05 -16.36
N VAL A 21 -59.74 43.95 -17.33
CA VAL A 21 -58.63 44.64 -18.00
C VAL A 21 -57.86 45.50 -17.01
N LEU A 22 -58.54 46.24 -16.13
CA LEU A 22 -57.90 47.06 -15.10
C LEU A 22 -57.13 46.22 -14.07
N LEU A 23 -57.69 45.09 -13.66
CA LEU A 23 -57.04 44.13 -12.76
C LEU A 23 -55.81 43.50 -13.43
N CYS A 24 -55.91 43.16 -14.72
CA CYS A 24 -54.80 42.66 -15.52
C CYS A 24 -53.68 43.72 -15.65
N CYS A 25 -54.02 44.98 -15.90
CA CYS A 25 -53.07 46.09 -15.92
C CYS A 25 -52.38 46.29 -14.56
N LEU A 26 -53.12 46.19 -13.44
CA LEU A 26 -52.54 46.30 -12.10
C LEU A 26 -51.61 45.13 -11.79
N CYS A 27 -51.93 43.91 -12.21
CA CYS A 27 -51.05 42.75 -12.06
C CYS A 27 -49.76 42.92 -12.88
N LEU A 28 -49.84 43.44 -14.10
CA LEU A 28 -48.66 43.72 -14.93
C LEU A 28 -47.77 44.81 -14.32
N LEU A 29 -48.36 45.85 -13.75
CA LEU A 29 -47.61 46.89 -13.03
C LEU A 29 -46.93 46.33 -11.78
N ALA A 30 -47.63 45.52 -10.99
CA ALA A 30 -47.06 44.89 -9.80
C ALA A 30 -45.90 43.93 -10.16
N ALA A 31 -46.04 43.13 -11.23
CA ALA A 31 -44.99 42.27 -11.73
C ALA A 31 -43.79 43.08 -12.26
N GLY A 32 -44.04 44.20 -12.95
CA GLY A 32 -42.99 45.11 -13.42
C GLY A 32 -42.22 45.76 -12.27
N ILE A 33 -42.92 46.24 -11.24
CA ILE A 33 -42.30 46.83 -10.04
C ILE A 33 -41.53 45.75 -9.25
N GLY A 34 -42.09 44.55 -9.10
CA GLY A 34 -41.43 43.41 -8.46
C GLY A 34 -40.16 43.00 -9.19
N GLY A 35 -40.20 42.92 -10.53
CA GLY A 35 -39.03 42.63 -11.37
C GLY A 35 -37.97 43.74 -11.30
N TYR A 36 -38.38 45.01 -11.29
CA TYR A 36 -37.47 46.14 -11.14
C TYR A 36 -36.80 46.18 -9.76
N ALA A 37 -37.56 45.95 -8.69
CA ALA A 37 -37.02 45.84 -7.34
C ALA A 37 -36.05 44.65 -7.21
N TYR A 38 -36.42 43.50 -7.77
CA TYR A 38 -35.53 42.34 -7.82
C TYR A 38 -34.23 42.63 -8.57
N TYR A 39 -34.30 43.32 -9.71
CA TYR A 39 -33.12 43.71 -10.48
C TYR A 39 -32.19 44.67 -9.73
N ASN A 40 -32.74 45.59 -8.91
CA ASN A 40 -31.93 46.51 -8.11
C ASN A 40 -31.38 45.88 -6.82
N ILE A 41 -32.02 44.83 -6.30
CA ILE A 41 -31.62 44.15 -5.05
C ILE A 41 -30.76 42.91 -5.32
N MET A 42 -30.84 42.34 -6.52
CA MET A 42 -29.88 41.31 -6.92
C MET A 42 -28.50 41.97 -6.94
N PRO A 43 -27.54 41.48 -6.12
CA PRO A 43 -26.17 41.87 -6.33
C PRO A 43 -25.84 41.50 -7.77
N ALA A 44 -25.37 42.47 -8.57
CA ALA A 44 -24.62 42.11 -9.75
C ALA A 44 -23.50 41.22 -9.23
N ASN A 45 -23.57 39.91 -9.47
CA ASN A 45 -22.43 39.06 -9.24
C ASN A 45 -21.33 39.67 -10.09
N SER A 46 -20.40 40.35 -9.43
CA SER A 46 -19.15 40.75 -10.02
C SER A 46 -18.49 39.44 -10.43
N PHE A 47 -18.68 39.07 -11.70
CA PHE A 47 -17.82 38.09 -12.33
C PHE A 47 -16.44 38.73 -12.27
N GLU A 48 -15.63 38.29 -11.30
CA GLU A 48 -14.21 38.59 -11.28
C GLU A 48 -13.67 38.16 -12.64
N ASP A 49 -13.09 39.12 -13.35
CA ASP A 49 -12.45 38.89 -14.63
C ASP A 49 -11.35 37.83 -14.40
N PRO A 50 -11.45 36.61 -14.97
CA PRO A 50 -10.52 35.52 -14.66
C PRO A 50 -9.09 35.80 -15.16
N LEU A 51 -8.89 36.92 -15.85
CA LEU A 51 -7.62 37.39 -16.39
C LEU A 51 -7.06 38.60 -15.66
N SER A 52 -7.71 39.11 -14.60
CA SER A 52 -7.04 40.06 -13.71
C SER A 52 -5.93 39.29 -12.99
N PRO A 53 -4.65 39.65 -13.15
CA PRO A 53 -3.59 39.02 -12.40
C PRO A 53 -3.91 39.21 -10.91
N PRO A 54 -3.74 38.18 -10.07
CA PRO A 54 -3.90 38.36 -8.64
C PRO A 54 -3.07 39.56 -8.22
N ALA A 55 -3.61 40.41 -7.34
CA ALA A 55 -2.77 41.36 -6.62
C ALA A 55 -1.54 40.58 -6.15
N PRO A 56 -0.30 41.11 -6.30
CA PRO A 56 0.86 40.42 -5.76
C PRO A 56 0.47 40.02 -4.34
N PRO A 57 0.63 38.74 -3.96
CA PRO A 57 0.25 38.31 -2.64
C PRO A 57 0.80 39.37 -1.70
N SER A 58 -0.05 39.91 -0.82
CA SER A 58 0.50 40.54 0.38
C SER A 58 1.58 39.57 0.84
N GLU A 59 2.81 40.02 1.05
CA GLU A 59 3.86 39.18 1.61
C GLU A 59 3.36 38.75 2.99
N GLU A 60 2.46 37.76 3.02
CA GLU A 60 2.24 36.89 4.14
C GLU A 60 3.57 36.17 4.20
N THR A 61 4.43 36.70 5.07
CA THR A 61 5.62 36.02 5.53
C THR A 61 5.23 34.55 5.64
N PRO A 62 5.88 33.64 4.86
CA PRO A 62 5.63 32.22 4.99
C PRO A 62 5.60 31.92 6.48
N PRO A 63 4.59 31.19 7.02
CA PRO A 63 4.53 30.94 8.44
C PRO A 63 5.91 30.49 8.88
N GLU A 64 6.58 31.34 9.65
CA GLU A 64 7.93 31.05 10.09
C GLU A 64 7.74 29.88 11.03
N ILE A 65 8.10 28.70 10.55
CA ILE A 65 8.10 27.51 11.37
C ILE A 65 9.23 27.76 12.35
N GLU A 66 8.89 28.34 13.51
CA GLU A 66 9.76 28.40 14.67
C GLU A 66 10.04 26.95 15.05
N ARG A 67 11.10 26.42 14.45
CA ARG A 67 11.69 25.18 14.91
C ARG A 67 12.25 25.52 16.28
N PRO A 68 11.88 24.80 17.34
CA PRO A 68 12.55 24.95 18.62
C PRO A 68 14.05 24.94 18.38
N ASP A 69 14.78 25.88 18.99
CA ASP A 69 16.23 25.93 18.90
C ASP A 69 16.79 24.53 19.12
N ALA A 70 17.80 24.12 18.34
CA ALA A 70 18.35 22.77 18.44
C ALA A 70 18.78 22.41 19.89
N ASP A 71 19.10 23.44 20.68
CA ASP A 71 19.45 23.35 22.11
C ASP A 71 18.25 23.07 23.04
N THR A 72 17.02 23.28 22.57
CA THR A 72 15.76 22.97 23.27
C THR A 72 15.16 21.61 22.90
N ILE A 73 15.73 20.92 21.90
CA ILE A 73 15.33 19.54 21.57
C ILE A 73 15.90 18.61 22.63
N THR A 74 15.02 17.96 23.39
CA THR A 74 15.40 17.00 24.41
C THR A 74 16.16 15.84 23.77
N LYS A 75 17.41 15.62 24.22
CA LYS A 75 18.24 14.48 23.79
C LYS A 75 17.77 13.15 24.38
N GLU A 76 16.70 13.17 25.16
CA GLU A 76 16.12 12.02 25.86
C GLU A 76 15.83 10.85 24.91
N THR A 77 15.23 11.10 23.74
CA THR A 77 14.99 10.02 22.76
C THR A 77 16.29 9.39 22.26
N ILE A 78 17.32 10.19 22.00
CA ILE A 78 18.64 9.69 21.57
C ILE A 78 19.27 8.87 22.69
N GLU A 79 19.22 9.37 23.92
CA GLU A 79 19.75 8.68 25.10
C GLU A 79 19.03 7.34 25.33
N ILE A 80 17.70 7.30 25.21
CA ILE A 80 16.90 6.07 25.28
C ILE A 80 17.35 5.11 24.18
N LEU A 81 17.47 5.56 22.93
CA LEU A 81 17.88 4.68 21.82
C LEU A 81 19.30 4.14 21.99
N GLN A 82 20.22 4.96 22.53
CA GLN A 82 21.61 4.55 22.78
C GLN A 82 21.76 3.59 23.96
N THR A 83 20.86 3.67 24.94
CA THR A 83 20.93 2.87 26.18
C THR A 83 19.96 1.69 26.20
N THR A 84 18.98 1.67 25.30
CA THR A 84 18.04 0.55 25.17
C THR A 84 18.76 -0.69 24.69
N ILE A 85 18.75 -1.73 25.53
CA ILE A 85 19.20 -3.07 25.14
C ILE A 85 18.09 -3.69 24.29
N VAL A 86 18.34 -3.86 23.00
CA VAL A 86 17.45 -4.60 22.10
C VAL A 86 17.80 -6.09 22.20
N PRO A 87 16.93 -6.94 22.76
CA PRO A 87 17.22 -8.36 22.87
C PRO A 87 17.23 -9.03 21.50
N ILE A 88 18.00 -10.11 21.37
CA ILE A 88 17.98 -10.97 20.19
C ILE A 88 16.57 -11.55 20.03
N ASN A 89 16.07 -11.53 18.79
CA ASN A 89 14.80 -12.16 18.42
C ASN A 89 14.93 -13.69 18.43
N ASP A 90 14.96 -14.33 19.61
CA ASP A 90 14.98 -15.80 19.75
C ASP A 90 13.54 -16.35 19.79
N PRO A 91 13.08 -17.08 18.75
CA PRO A 91 11.71 -17.61 18.70
C PRO A 91 11.36 -18.56 19.85
N ARG A 92 12.34 -19.28 20.42
CA ARG A 92 12.11 -20.19 21.55
C ARG A 92 11.86 -19.41 22.84
N GLU A 93 12.62 -18.34 23.07
CA GLU A 93 12.40 -17.43 24.19
C GLU A 93 11.03 -16.78 24.07
N LEU A 94 10.69 -16.27 22.88
CA LEU A 94 9.39 -15.66 22.60
C LEU A 94 8.25 -16.65 22.78
N ALA A 95 8.40 -17.88 22.31
CA ALA A 95 7.41 -18.94 22.48
C ALA A 95 7.16 -19.24 23.97
N CYS A 96 8.22 -19.27 24.79
CA CYS A 96 8.10 -19.45 26.23
C CYS A 96 7.45 -18.22 26.89
N ARG A 97 7.91 -17.00 26.59
CA ARG A 97 7.46 -15.76 27.22
C ARG A 97 6.01 -15.40 26.87
N LEU A 98 5.64 -15.53 25.59
CA LEU A 98 4.36 -15.03 25.08
C LEU A 98 3.28 -16.11 25.00
N ASN A 99 3.68 -17.38 24.81
CA ASN A 99 2.75 -18.50 24.62
C ASN A 99 2.90 -19.60 25.67
N GLY A 100 3.80 -19.46 26.67
CA GLY A 100 4.05 -20.48 27.69
C GLY A 100 4.71 -21.76 27.15
N LYS A 101 5.12 -21.79 25.87
CA LYS A 101 5.75 -22.95 25.22
C LYS A 101 7.25 -22.96 25.51
N CYS A 102 7.59 -23.38 26.73
CA CYS A 102 8.97 -23.48 27.19
C CYS A 102 9.58 -24.85 26.86
N ASN A 103 10.90 -24.98 27.06
CA ASN A 103 11.66 -26.22 26.81
C ASN A 103 11.64 -26.70 25.34
N VAL A 104 11.50 -25.78 24.39
CA VAL A 104 11.71 -26.10 22.97
C VAL A 104 13.18 -26.48 22.80
N PRO A 105 13.48 -27.71 22.34
CA PRO A 105 14.85 -28.13 22.12
C PRO A 105 15.55 -27.18 21.14
N LYS A 106 16.85 -26.99 21.36
CA LYS A 106 17.65 -26.25 20.39
C LYS A 106 17.81 -27.14 19.13
N VAL A 107 18.38 -28.33 19.29
CA VAL A 107 18.52 -29.28 18.18
C VAL A 107 17.48 -30.40 18.29
N MET A 108 17.09 -30.96 17.15
CA MET A 108 16.27 -32.18 17.04
C MET A 108 17.11 -33.43 16.87
N ALA A 109 18.32 -33.30 16.30
CA ALA A 109 19.32 -34.35 16.21
C ALA A 109 20.72 -33.77 16.43
N GLU A 110 21.62 -34.60 16.98
CA GLU A 110 23.02 -34.22 17.24
C GLU A 110 23.93 -34.52 16.06
N SER A 111 23.50 -35.39 15.14
CA SER A 111 24.21 -35.70 13.90
C SER A 111 23.27 -36.25 12.84
N ALA A 112 23.57 -35.96 11.58
CA ALA A 112 22.95 -36.57 10.42
C ALA A 112 23.84 -37.68 9.83
N ALA A 113 23.21 -38.68 9.20
CA ALA A 113 23.94 -39.68 8.44
C ALA A 113 24.49 -39.04 7.14
N PRO A 114 25.76 -39.27 6.79
CA PRO A 114 26.35 -38.70 5.58
C PRO A 114 25.64 -39.25 4.33
N ARG A 115 25.46 -38.39 3.32
CA ARG A 115 24.86 -38.75 2.03
C ARG A 115 25.91 -39.24 1.07
N SER A 116 25.48 -40.02 0.06
CA SER A 116 26.39 -40.60 -0.94
C SER A 116 26.09 -40.09 -2.35
N LEU A 117 27.14 -39.86 -3.15
CA LEU A 117 26.98 -39.50 -4.55
C LEU A 117 26.11 -40.52 -5.29
N GLY A 118 25.20 -40.03 -6.14
CA GLY A 118 24.23 -40.86 -6.86
C GLY A 118 22.99 -41.26 -6.06
N GLU A 119 22.92 -40.89 -4.77
CA GLU A 119 21.69 -41.03 -3.97
C GLU A 119 20.54 -40.25 -4.62
N LYS A 120 19.32 -40.81 -4.56
CA LYS A 120 18.12 -40.18 -5.08
C LYS A 120 17.17 -39.80 -3.96
N GLN A 121 16.58 -38.61 -4.06
CA GLN A 121 15.60 -38.11 -3.11
C GLN A 121 14.51 -37.32 -3.83
N ASN A 122 13.29 -37.36 -3.29
CA ASN A 122 12.21 -36.52 -3.76
C ASN A 122 12.20 -35.16 -3.03
N PHE A 123 11.95 -34.09 -3.78
CA PHE A 123 11.83 -32.74 -3.29
C PHE A 123 10.50 -32.13 -3.75
N TRP A 124 9.88 -31.34 -2.87
CA TRP A 124 8.77 -30.47 -3.27
C TRP A 124 9.33 -29.15 -3.80
N VAL A 125 9.05 -28.85 -5.06
CA VAL A 125 9.48 -27.63 -5.75
C VAL A 125 8.25 -26.78 -6.07
N HIS A 126 8.38 -25.48 -5.83
CA HIS A 126 7.37 -24.50 -6.18
C HIS A 126 7.68 -23.89 -7.55
N ASP A 127 6.76 -24.08 -8.50
CA ASP A 127 6.84 -23.47 -9.82
C ASP A 127 6.34 -22.01 -9.73
N LEU A 128 7.23 -21.05 -10.03
CA LEU A 128 6.93 -19.62 -9.93
C LEU A 128 6.07 -19.09 -11.08
N ASP A 129 5.98 -19.80 -12.21
CA ASP A 129 5.17 -19.42 -13.36
C ASP A 129 3.72 -19.88 -13.20
N THR A 130 3.53 -21.12 -12.73
CA THR A 130 2.20 -21.72 -12.53
C THR A 130 1.65 -21.53 -11.11
N ASN A 131 2.52 -21.18 -10.15
CA ASN A 131 2.21 -21.09 -8.72
C ASN A 131 1.70 -22.42 -8.14
N GLU A 132 2.21 -23.54 -8.66
CA GLU A 132 1.88 -24.90 -8.22
C GLU A 132 3.08 -25.55 -7.51
N ASN A 133 2.80 -26.50 -6.62
CA ASN A 133 3.83 -27.29 -5.95
C ASN A 133 3.87 -28.69 -6.56
N ASN A 134 5.04 -29.09 -7.04
CA ASN A 134 5.26 -30.38 -7.67
C ASN A 134 6.37 -31.15 -6.97
N GLU A 135 6.22 -32.46 -6.88
CA GLU A 135 7.27 -33.34 -6.38
C GLU A 135 8.19 -33.74 -7.54
N VAL A 136 9.50 -33.55 -7.37
CA VAL A 136 10.51 -33.94 -8.35
C VAL A 136 11.50 -34.91 -7.71
N THR A 137 11.98 -35.88 -8.49
CA THR A 137 13.09 -36.73 -8.07
C THR A 137 14.41 -36.10 -8.49
N ALA A 138 15.34 -35.96 -7.56
CA ALA A 138 16.68 -35.43 -7.79
C ALA A 138 17.75 -36.42 -7.34
N THR A 139 18.91 -36.34 -7.96
CA THR A 139 20.09 -37.14 -7.63
C THR A 139 21.18 -36.25 -7.04
N LEU A 140 21.84 -36.69 -5.97
CA LEU A 140 23.01 -36.01 -5.40
C LEU A 140 24.19 -36.12 -6.37
N ARG A 141 24.60 -35.00 -6.96
CA ARG A 141 25.63 -34.94 -8.02
C ARG A 141 26.98 -34.47 -7.53
N TYR A 142 27.03 -33.61 -6.51
CA TYR A 142 28.29 -33.08 -5.99
C TYR A 142 28.21 -32.83 -4.48
N ILE A 143 29.33 -33.02 -3.80
CA ILE A 143 29.45 -32.88 -2.34
C ILE A 143 30.71 -32.07 -2.05
N THR A 144 30.57 -31.02 -1.24
CA THR A 144 31.68 -30.24 -0.66
C THR A 144 31.56 -30.30 0.87
N PRO A 145 32.51 -29.73 1.64
CA PRO A 145 32.42 -29.70 3.10
C PRO A 145 31.12 -29.10 3.67
N HIS A 146 30.48 -28.15 2.97
CA HIS A 146 29.26 -27.50 3.44
C HIS A 146 28.06 -27.61 2.49
N VAL A 147 28.15 -28.36 1.39
CA VAL A 147 27.07 -28.46 0.39
C VAL A 147 26.78 -29.88 -0.05
N TYR A 148 25.49 -30.21 -0.12
CA TYR A 148 24.96 -31.27 -0.95
C TYR A 148 24.23 -30.67 -2.16
N PHE A 149 24.80 -30.86 -3.34
CA PHE A 149 24.23 -30.35 -4.59
C PHE A 149 23.44 -31.45 -5.31
N TRP A 150 22.12 -31.31 -5.29
CA TRP A 150 21.15 -32.18 -5.93
C TRP A 150 20.80 -31.62 -7.30
N ALA A 151 20.54 -32.51 -8.25
CA ALA A 151 20.04 -32.12 -9.56
C ALA A 151 18.82 -32.95 -9.92
N GLN A 152 17.76 -32.29 -10.39
CA GLN A 152 16.56 -32.97 -10.85
C GLN A 152 16.87 -33.96 -11.99
N ASP A 153 16.28 -35.16 -11.91
CA ASP A 153 16.42 -36.17 -12.93
C ASP A 153 15.75 -35.73 -14.25
N GLY A 154 16.41 -36.03 -15.38
CA GLY A 154 15.91 -35.70 -16.72
C GLY A 154 16.38 -34.35 -17.28
N LEU A 155 17.14 -33.57 -16.51
CA LEU A 155 17.83 -32.39 -17.01
C LEU A 155 19.17 -32.75 -17.65
N ASP A 156 19.50 -32.06 -18.74
CA ASP A 156 20.83 -32.08 -19.35
C ASP A 156 21.69 -31.01 -18.66
N ILE A 157 22.72 -31.45 -17.95
CA ILE A 157 23.55 -30.59 -17.09
C ILE A 157 25.00 -30.77 -17.50
N ASP A 158 25.70 -29.66 -17.73
CA ASP A 158 27.15 -29.65 -17.87
C ASP A 158 27.79 -29.90 -16.50
N GLU A 159 28.44 -31.06 -16.35
CA GLU A 159 29.05 -31.43 -15.07
C GLU A 159 30.19 -30.49 -14.66
N ASP A 160 30.92 -29.92 -15.60
CA ASP A 160 32.07 -29.06 -15.31
C ASP A 160 31.58 -27.68 -14.86
N GLU A 161 30.53 -27.15 -15.50
CA GLU A 161 29.87 -25.91 -15.05
C GLU A 161 29.24 -26.08 -13.67
N MET A 162 28.55 -27.20 -13.42
CA MET A 162 27.98 -27.51 -12.11
C MET A 162 29.06 -27.57 -11.03
N LYS A 163 30.16 -28.29 -11.27
CA LYS A 163 31.27 -28.36 -10.30
C LYS A 163 31.86 -26.98 -10.05
N ALA A 164 32.10 -26.20 -11.09
CA ALA A 164 32.62 -24.84 -10.96
C ALA A 164 31.70 -23.96 -10.10
N LEU A 165 30.37 -24.03 -10.32
CA LEU A 165 29.38 -23.32 -9.51
C LEU A 165 29.47 -23.68 -8.02
N VAL A 166 29.47 -24.98 -7.70
CA VAL A 166 29.48 -25.44 -6.31
C VAL A 166 30.83 -25.13 -5.64
N GLU A 167 31.94 -25.23 -6.36
CA GLU A 167 33.25 -24.83 -5.85
C GLU A 167 33.35 -23.32 -5.60
N THR A 168 32.77 -22.48 -6.45
CA THR A 168 32.68 -21.03 -6.19
C THR A 168 31.81 -20.76 -4.96
N PHE A 169 30.71 -21.50 -4.79
CA PHE A 169 29.91 -21.38 -3.57
C PHE A 169 30.73 -21.72 -2.32
N GLU A 170 31.38 -22.87 -2.30
CA GLU A 170 32.15 -23.38 -1.16
C GLU A 170 33.35 -22.48 -0.81
N ASN A 171 34.11 -22.06 -1.82
CA ASN A 171 35.40 -21.40 -1.58
C ASN A 171 35.32 -19.87 -1.56
N GLU A 172 34.26 -19.28 -2.11
CA GLU A 172 34.11 -17.81 -2.21
C GLU A 172 32.84 -17.32 -1.51
N ILE A 173 31.66 -17.79 -1.92
CA ILE A 173 30.38 -17.24 -1.45
C ILE A 173 30.15 -17.55 0.04
N TYR A 174 30.32 -18.81 0.44
CA TYR A 174 30.08 -19.25 1.82
C TYR A 174 31.02 -18.56 2.83
N PRO A 175 32.36 -18.50 2.61
CA PRO A 175 33.26 -17.74 3.49
C PRO A 175 32.96 -16.24 3.52
N THR A 176 32.67 -15.63 2.36
CA THR A 176 32.35 -14.20 2.28
C THR A 176 31.10 -13.87 3.09
N ASN A 177 30.02 -14.66 2.92
CA ASN A 177 28.80 -14.44 3.68
C ASN A 177 29.03 -14.58 5.18
N ARG A 178 29.83 -15.56 5.62
CA ARG A 178 30.15 -15.74 7.03
C ARG A 178 31.03 -14.63 7.62
N GLU A 179 31.89 -14.02 6.81
CA GLU A 179 32.68 -12.86 7.23
C GLU A 179 31.78 -11.66 7.56
N PHE A 180 30.77 -11.38 6.73
CA PHE A 180 29.90 -10.22 6.91
C PHE A 180 28.72 -10.47 7.86
N PHE A 181 28.11 -11.66 7.83
CA PHE A 181 26.86 -11.96 8.54
C PHE A 181 27.06 -12.87 9.76
N GLY A 182 28.27 -13.40 9.96
CA GLY A 182 28.56 -14.37 11.00
C GLY A 182 28.26 -15.81 10.59
N SER A 183 28.46 -16.74 11.52
CA SER A 183 28.29 -18.17 11.24
C SER A 183 26.86 -18.63 11.44
N GLU A 184 26.43 -19.58 10.63
CA GLU A 184 25.19 -20.31 10.88
C GLU A 184 25.32 -21.11 12.17
N TRP A 185 24.16 -21.50 12.69
CA TRP A 185 24.13 -22.40 13.82
C TRP A 185 24.53 -23.82 13.38
N SER A 186 25.66 -24.33 13.89
CA SER A 186 26.09 -25.73 13.70
C SER A 186 25.76 -26.59 14.96
N PRO A 187 25.33 -27.86 14.79
CA PRO A 187 25.15 -28.59 13.52
C PRO A 187 23.74 -28.38 12.92
N GLY A 188 23.13 -27.20 13.11
CA GLY A 188 21.76 -26.94 12.69
C GLY A 188 20.72 -27.55 13.62
N ILE A 189 19.46 -27.52 13.19
CA ILE A 189 18.33 -28.13 13.92
C ILE A 189 18.34 -29.65 13.72
N ASP A 190 18.77 -30.12 12.56
CA ASP A 190 18.73 -31.52 12.11
C ASP A 190 20.06 -32.27 12.22
N GLY A 191 21.12 -31.61 12.68
CA GLY A 191 22.42 -32.25 12.90
C GLY A 191 23.26 -32.43 11.63
N ASP A 192 22.86 -31.82 10.50
CA ASP A 192 23.61 -31.79 9.24
C ASP A 192 24.25 -30.41 9.05
N GLU A 193 25.56 -30.37 8.82
CA GLU A 193 26.26 -29.11 8.54
C GLU A 193 26.14 -28.70 7.06
N HIS A 194 25.64 -29.59 6.19
CA HIS A 194 25.53 -29.31 4.76
C HIS A 194 24.26 -28.54 4.42
N ILE A 195 24.41 -27.57 3.54
CA ILE A 195 23.31 -26.88 2.86
C ILE A 195 22.86 -27.73 1.66
N TYR A 196 21.56 -27.92 1.53
CA TYR A 196 20.95 -28.65 0.41
C TYR A 196 20.60 -27.64 -0.69
N ILE A 197 21.23 -27.79 -1.86
CA ILE A 197 20.96 -26.99 -3.05
C ILE A 197 20.37 -27.92 -4.11
N LEU A 198 19.29 -27.47 -4.79
CA LEU A 198 18.60 -28.18 -5.87
C LEU A 198 18.48 -27.26 -7.09
#